data_AF-A0A8X7SAT6-F1
#
_entry.id   AF-A0A8X7SAT6-F1
#
_cell.length_a   1.000
_cell.length_b   1.000
_cell.length_c   1.000
_cell.angle_alpha   90.00
_cell.angle_beta   90.00
_cell.angle_gamma   90.00
#
_symmetry.space_group_name_H-M   'P 1'
#
loop_
_entity.id
_entity.type
_entity.pdbx_description
1 polymer ?
#
loop_
_entity_poly.entity_id
_entity_poly.type
_entity_poly.pdbx_seq_one_letter_code
_entity_poly.pdbx_strand_id
1 'polypeptide(L)'
;MKAAVFPSKIANLGLPPSGRFALFFRSPATFLLPATTPCRKLTRGRRGSESFMSQSSSSSQLFSSLSNSFSTQSESELPQVTLPSPKPKSPPPQLPWLIVGLGNPGKKFEGTRHNVGFEMVDALADAEGISMNTVNFKALFGKGVIGNIPIMLAKPQTFMNASGESVGQIVSFYKIPLKQVLVIYDDLDLPFGKLRLLPKGGHGGHNGMRSIIDRLKGSRDFPRLRIGIGRPPGKMDTANYVLRQFNKQEQEELDYTFQTGLEAIRIMLLEGFNKSATFVNTQKSMQQLS
;
A
#
# COMPACT_ATOMS: atom_id res chain seq x y z
N MET A 1 -3.57 6.66 70.51
CA MET A 1 -3.38 5.23 70.15
C MET A 1 -2.78 5.16 68.75
N LYS A 2 -1.66 4.45 68.64
CA LYS A 2 -0.99 3.87 67.45
C LYS A 2 -0.56 4.81 66.31
N ALA A 3 0.74 5.13 66.36
CA ALA A 3 1.59 5.41 65.22
C ALA A 3 1.69 4.18 64.29
N ALA A 4 1.77 4.42 62.97
CA ALA A 4 2.09 3.41 61.98
C ALA A 4 3.43 3.76 61.30
N VAL A 5 4.30 2.77 61.31
CA VAL A 5 5.72 2.78 60.97
C VAL A 5 5.89 2.50 59.47
N PHE A 6 6.73 3.29 58.81
CA PHE A 6 7.28 3.00 57.48
C PHE A 6 8.38 1.93 57.56
N PRO A 7 8.49 1.05 56.56
CA PRO A 7 9.77 0.44 56.22
C PRO A 7 10.22 0.87 54.82
N SER A 8 11.38 1.52 54.80
CA SER A 8 12.28 1.66 53.67
C SER A 8 12.96 0.33 53.33
N LYS A 9 12.98 -0.06 52.04
CA LYS A 9 13.98 -1.00 51.53
C LYS A 9 14.36 -0.70 50.07
N ILE A 10 15.65 -0.46 49.93
CA ILE A 10 16.44 -0.32 48.70
C ILE A 10 16.59 -1.71 48.06
N ALA A 11 16.47 -1.80 46.73
CA ALA A 11 17.10 -2.86 45.95
C ALA A 11 17.46 -2.34 44.54
N ASN A 12 18.77 -2.20 44.33
CA ASN A 12 19.46 -1.97 43.07
C ASN A 12 19.41 -3.25 42.22
N LEU A 13 18.91 -3.14 40.98
CA LEU A 13 19.17 -4.04 39.86
C LEU A 13 19.24 -3.10 38.63
N GLY A 14 20.39 -2.82 38.03
CA GLY A 14 21.32 -3.77 37.44
C GLY A 14 21.08 -3.86 35.93
N LEU A 15 21.21 -2.73 35.22
CA LEU A 15 21.15 -2.64 33.75
C LEU A 15 22.54 -2.98 33.16
N PRO A 16 22.66 -3.87 32.16
CA PRO A 16 23.85 -3.94 31.32
C PRO A 16 23.76 -2.94 30.15
N PRO A 17 24.90 -2.38 29.69
CA PRO A 17 24.94 -1.25 28.78
C PRO A 17 24.77 -1.63 27.30
N SER A 18 24.19 -0.67 26.59
CA SER A 18 24.07 -0.49 25.14
C SER A 18 25.27 -0.96 24.30
N GLY A 19 24.96 -1.73 23.26
CA GLY A 19 25.86 -2.02 22.13
C GLY A 19 26.08 -0.78 21.25
N ARG A 20 27.34 -0.58 20.84
CA ARG A 20 27.74 0.32 19.75
C ARG A 20 28.33 -0.54 18.64
N PHE A 21 27.57 -0.79 17.57
CA PHE A 21 28.11 -1.22 16.29
C PHE A 21 28.20 0.00 15.37
N ALA A 22 29.42 0.46 15.12
CA ALA A 22 29.70 1.51 14.15
C ALA A 22 29.66 0.90 12.74
N LEU A 23 28.72 1.36 11.91
CA LEU A 23 28.64 1.04 10.50
C LEU A 23 29.67 1.90 9.72
N PHE A 24 30.59 1.22 9.04
CA PHE A 24 31.46 1.81 8.02
C PHE A 24 30.63 2.19 6.79
N PHE A 25 30.46 3.49 6.53
CA PHE A 25 29.99 3.98 5.23
C PHE A 25 31.18 4.10 4.28
N ARG A 26 31.20 3.26 3.25
CA ARG A 26 32.11 3.38 2.10
C ARG A 26 31.34 4.03 0.96
N SER A 27 31.77 5.22 0.51
CA SER A 27 31.25 5.92 -0.67
C SER A 27 31.43 5.09 -1.95
N PRO A 28 30.50 5.15 -2.92
CA PRO A 28 30.81 4.81 -4.29
C PRO A 28 31.07 6.08 -5.13
N ALA A 29 32.05 5.91 -6.01
CA ALA A 29 32.57 6.90 -6.93
C ALA A 29 31.58 7.26 -8.05
N THR A 30 31.69 8.53 -8.43
CA THR A 30 31.22 9.17 -9.66
C THR A 30 31.62 8.38 -10.91
N PHE A 31 30.68 8.13 -11.83
CA PHE A 31 31.03 7.85 -13.22
C PHE A 31 30.09 8.58 -14.19
N LEU A 32 30.74 9.20 -15.18
CA LEU A 32 30.22 10.15 -16.16
C LEU A 32 29.43 9.49 -17.31
N LEU A 33 28.54 10.30 -17.90
CA LEU A 33 27.85 10.21 -19.20
C LEU A 33 28.79 9.92 -20.39
N PRO A 34 28.28 9.44 -21.56
CA PRO A 34 27.70 10.29 -22.62
C PRO A 34 26.38 9.70 -23.20
N ALA A 35 25.35 10.43 -23.64
CA ALA A 35 25.19 11.50 -24.64
C ALA A 35 25.09 11.01 -26.12
N THR A 36 23.92 11.28 -26.75
CA THR A 36 23.63 11.48 -28.21
C THR A 36 23.60 10.21 -29.11
N THR A 37 22.79 10.00 -30.17
CA THR A 37 22.03 10.85 -31.13
C THR A 37 21.01 9.96 -31.95
N PRO A 38 20.37 10.33 -33.10
CA PRO A 38 18.90 10.31 -33.20
C PRO A 38 18.26 9.56 -34.41
N CYS A 39 16.93 9.62 -34.47
CA CYS A 39 16.03 9.79 -35.63
C CYS A 39 16.18 8.90 -36.90
N ARG A 40 15.09 8.18 -37.24
CA ARG A 40 14.73 7.93 -38.66
C ARG A 40 13.21 7.88 -38.85
N LYS A 41 12.69 8.80 -39.68
CA LYS A 41 11.37 8.75 -40.31
C LYS A 41 11.41 7.83 -41.54
N LEU A 42 10.35 7.08 -41.82
CA LEU A 42 9.95 6.62 -43.16
C LEU A 42 8.44 6.29 -43.11
N THR A 43 7.56 7.16 -43.59
CA THR A 43 6.83 7.15 -44.90
C THR A 43 5.70 6.12 -45.05
N ARG A 44 4.49 6.69 -45.17
CA ARG A 44 3.26 6.29 -45.91
C ARG A 44 3.27 4.98 -46.73
N GLY A 45 2.17 4.23 -46.56
CA GLY A 45 1.58 3.31 -47.56
C GLY A 45 0.07 3.20 -47.32
N ARG A 46 -0.73 3.26 -48.39
CA ARG A 46 -2.19 3.51 -48.42
C ARG A 46 -2.87 2.35 -49.18
N ARG A 47 -4.17 2.11 -48.88
CA ARG A 47 -5.13 1.19 -49.56
C ARG A 47 -4.98 -0.29 -49.20
N GLY A 48 -6.03 -1.09 -49.08
CA GLY A 48 -7.46 -0.88 -49.26
C GLY A 48 -8.20 -2.18 -48.89
N SER A 49 -9.46 -2.01 -48.48
CA SER A 49 -10.63 -2.87 -48.69
C SER A 49 -10.43 -4.33 -49.14
N GLU A 50 -11.00 -5.28 -48.40
CA GLU A 50 -12.07 -6.16 -48.91
C GLU A 50 -12.68 -7.00 -47.78
N SER A 51 -14.00 -7.02 -47.77
CA SER A 51 -14.88 -7.96 -47.07
C SER A 51 -14.90 -9.30 -47.80
N PHE A 52 -15.04 -10.43 -47.10
CA PHE A 52 -15.98 -11.48 -47.52
C PHE A 52 -16.26 -12.47 -46.38
N MET A 53 -17.56 -12.75 -46.18
CA MET A 53 -18.11 -13.80 -45.32
C MET A 53 -18.09 -15.15 -46.06
N SER A 54 -17.97 -16.25 -45.30
CA SER A 54 -18.83 -17.46 -45.36
C SER A 54 -18.12 -18.59 -44.62
N GLN A 55 -18.60 -19.01 -43.45
CA GLN A 55 -19.56 -20.11 -43.23
C GLN A 55 -19.02 -21.52 -43.51
N SER A 56 -19.13 -22.34 -42.46
CA SER A 56 -19.51 -23.78 -42.46
C SER A 56 -18.53 -24.74 -43.13
N SER A 57 -18.39 -26.00 -42.76
CA SER A 57 -19.25 -26.91 -42.01
C SER A 57 -18.39 -28.11 -41.58
N SER A 58 -18.75 -28.65 -40.42
CA SER A 58 -18.85 -30.06 -40.07
C SER A 58 -18.58 -31.09 -41.19
N SER A 59 -17.85 -32.16 -40.87
CA SER A 59 -18.40 -33.52 -40.93
C SER A 59 -17.42 -34.55 -40.35
N SER A 60 -17.88 -35.12 -39.25
CA SER A 60 -17.54 -36.43 -38.69
C SER A 60 -17.93 -37.57 -39.62
N GLN A 61 -17.14 -38.65 -39.67
CA GLN A 61 -17.56 -40.06 -39.81
C GLN A 61 -16.32 -40.93 -39.62
N LEU A 62 -16.24 -41.74 -38.55
CA LEU A 62 -16.79 -43.10 -38.42
C LEU A 62 -16.17 -44.09 -39.41
N PHE A 63 -15.23 -44.91 -38.92
CA PHE A 63 -14.99 -46.24 -39.45
C PHE A 63 -15.03 -47.26 -38.33
N SER A 64 -15.86 -48.27 -38.56
CA SER A 64 -16.19 -49.40 -37.72
C SER A 64 -15.18 -50.53 -37.86
N SER A 65 -15.03 -51.28 -36.75
CA SER A 65 -14.90 -52.73 -36.65
C SER A 65 -14.05 -53.48 -37.67
N LEU A 66 -13.00 -54.16 -37.19
CA LEU A 66 -12.71 -55.54 -37.58
C LEU A 66 -11.86 -56.20 -36.49
N SER A 67 -12.47 -57.21 -35.88
CA SER A 67 -11.87 -58.22 -35.02
C SER A 67 -10.82 -59.03 -35.76
N ASN A 68 -9.65 -59.23 -35.16
CA ASN A 68 -8.82 -60.39 -35.43
C ASN A 68 -8.09 -60.83 -34.16
N SER A 69 -8.40 -62.06 -33.75
CA SER A 69 -7.70 -62.82 -32.73
C SER A 69 -6.41 -63.38 -33.33
N PHE A 70 -5.26 -63.06 -32.77
CA PHE A 70 -4.03 -63.79 -33.03
C PHE A 70 -3.13 -63.77 -31.80
N SER A 71 -2.74 -64.97 -31.37
CA SER A 71 -2.01 -65.25 -30.14
C SER A 71 -0.53 -64.90 -30.24
N THR A 72 0.02 -64.49 -29.09
CA THR A 72 1.43 -64.66 -28.65
C THR A 72 2.53 -64.16 -29.58
N GLN A 73 3.16 -63.05 -29.18
CA GLN A 73 4.62 -62.92 -29.16
C GLN A 73 5.06 -61.83 -28.16
N SER A 74 6.21 -62.09 -27.56
CA SER A 74 6.88 -61.34 -26.50
C SER A 74 7.08 -59.85 -26.82
N GLU A 75 6.56 -58.97 -25.97
CA GLU A 75 6.95 -57.56 -25.93
C GLU A 75 8.22 -57.40 -25.10
N SER A 76 9.31 -57.07 -25.78
CA SER A 76 10.51 -56.48 -25.22
C SER A 76 10.17 -55.09 -24.66
N GLU A 77 10.39 -54.89 -23.35
CA GLU A 77 10.27 -53.59 -22.70
C GLU A 77 11.21 -52.56 -23.36
N LEU A 78 10.64 -51.56 -24.03
CA LEU A 78 11.34 -50.34 -24.38
C LEU A 78 11.55 -49.50 -23.11
N PRO A 79 12.73 -48.91 -22.90
CA PRO A 79 12.95 -48.01 -21.77
C PRO A 79 12.03 -46.79 -21.90
N GLN A 80 11.15 -46.62 -20.91
CA GLN A 80 10.28 -45.45 -20.83
C GLN A 80 11.14 -44.18 -20.72
N VAL A 81 11.18 -43.42 -21.80
CA VAL A 81 11.67 -42.04 -21.81
C VAL A 81 10.73 -41.24 -20.92
N THR A 82 11.15 -41.02 -19.67
CA THR A 82 10.47 -40.12 -18.75
C THR A 82 10.65 -38.70 -19.27
N LEU A 83 9.61 -38.18 -19.93
CA LEU A 83 9.50 -36.76 -20.22
C LEU A 83 9.69 -35.99 -18.90
N PRO A 84 10.63 -35.04 -18.82
CA PRO A 84 10.82 -34.25 -17.62
C PRO A 84 9.51 -33.52 -17.32
N SER A 85 8.96 -33.78 -16.14
CA SER A 85 7.76 -33.14 -15.61
C SER A 85 7.88 -31.61 -15.78
N PRO A 86 6.84 -30.92 -16.28
CA PRO A 86 6.88 -29.47 -16.42
C PRO A 86 7.13 -28.85 -15.05
N LYS A 87 8.23 -28.10 -14.91
CA LYS A 87 8.51 -27.30 -13.72
C LYS A 87 7.26 -26.49 -13.37
N PRO A 88 6.84 -26.44 -12.09
CA PRO A 88 5.67 -25.68 -11.71
C PRO A 88 5.86 -24.23 -12.17
N LYS A 89 4.94 -23.75 -13.03
CA LYS A 89 4.92 -22.36 -13.47
C LYS A 89 4.81 -21.50 -12.20
N SER A 90 5.85 -20.72 -11.91
CA SER A 90 5.82 -19.75 -10.82
C SER A 90 4.54 -18.93 -10.93
N PRO A 91 3.79 -18.69 -9.83
CA PRO A 91 2.59 -17.89 -9.88
C PRO A 91 2.89 -16.52 -10.52
N PRO A 92 1.93 -15.95 -11.28
CA PRO A 92 2.14 -14.65 -11.90
C PRO A 92 2.54 -13.62 -10.84
N PRO A 93 3.48 -12.71 -11.15
CA PRO A 93 3.99 -11.75 -10.18
C PRO A 93 2.81 -10.92 -9.64
N GLN A 94 2.62 -10.97 -8.32
CA GLN A 94 1.58 -10.18 -7.67
C GLN A 94 1.93 -8.70 -7.78
N LEU A 95 1.00 -7.90 -8.31
CA LEU A 95 1.16 -6.45 -8.34
C LEU A 95 1.14 -5.91 -6.89
N PRO A 96 1.99 -4.91 -6.59
CA PRO A 96 2.12 -4.43 -5.23
C PRO A 96 0.92 -3.58 -4.81
N TRP A 97 0.61 -3.60 -3.52
CA TRP A 97 -0.24 -2.58 -2.91
C TRP A 97 0.51 -1.26 -2.77
N LEU A 98 -0.13 -0.16 -3.14
CA LEU A 98 0.37 1.19 -2.88
C LEU A 98 -0.36 1.76 -1.68
N ILE A 99 0.38 2.04 -0.60
CA ILE A 99 -0.13 2.68 0.61
C ILE A 99 0.44 4.10 0.64
N VAL A 100 -0.45 5.08 0.55
CA VAL A 100 -0.11 6.50 0.46
C VAL A 100 -0.57 7.21 1.72
N GLY A 101 0.35 7.85 2.42
CA GLY A 101 0.04 8.78 3.50
C GLY A 101 -0.03 10.19 2.94
N LEU A 102 -1.08 10.95 3.26
CA LEU A 102 -1.16 12.36 2.89
C LEU A 102 -0.61 13.26 4.00
N GLY A 103 0.03 14.36 3.58
CA GLY A 103 0.68 15.32 4.45
C GLY A 103 1.39 16.41 3.65
N ASN A 104 1.95 17.38 4.34
CA ASN A 104 2.81 18.39 3.75
C ASN A 104 4.29 18.13 4.13
N PRO A 105 5.23 18.28 3.18
CA PRO A 105 6.65 18.10 3.44
C PRO A 105 7.26 19.29 4.18
N GLY A 106 8.26 19.00 5.01
CA GLY A 106 9.08 19.99 5.71
C GLY A 106 8.76 20.13 7.20
N LYS A 107 9.79 20.49 7.97
CA LYS A 107 9.78 20.49 9.44
C LYS A 107 8.62 21.26 10.08
N LYS A 108 8.16 22.33 9.44
CA LYS A 108 7.06 23.15 9.96
C LYS A 108 5.69 22.44 10.01
N PHE A 109 5.55 21.32 9.30
CA PHE A 109 4.31 20.54 9.26
C PHE A 109 4.40 19.23 10.07
N GLU A 110 5.57 18.91 10.61
CA GLU A 110 5.73 17.73 11.47
C GLU A 110 4.83 17.84 12.71
N GLY A 111 4.12 16.75 13.02
CA GLY A 111 3.18 16.68 14.14
C GLY A 111 1.87 17.44 13.93
N THR A 112 1.64 18.05 12.76
CA THR A 112 0.38 18.76 12.47
C THR A 112 -0.74 17.79 12.15
N ARG A 113 -1.98 18.18 12.47
CA ARG A 113 -3.19 17.37 12.21
C ARG A 113 -3.27 16.87 10.76
N HIS A 114 -2.89 17.71 9.80
CA HIS A 114 -2.92 17.38 8.37
C HIS A 114 -1.81 16.41 7.93
N ASN A 115 -0.83 16.13 8.80
CA ASN A 115 0.28 15.22 8.55
C ASN A 115 0.08 13.83 9.19
N VAL A 116 -1.06 13.58 9.84
CA VAL A 116 -1.37 12.28 10.47
C VAL A 116 -1.29 11.11 9.47
N GLY A 117 -1.55 11.36 8.18
CA GLY A 117 -1.39 10.35 7.13
C GLY A 117 0.08 9.97 6.89
N PHE A 118 1.01 10.93 6.96
CA PHE A 118 2.46 10.65 6.93
C PHE A 118 2.89 9.87 8.16
N GLU A 119 2.45 10.30 9.35
CA GLU A 119 2.80 9.65 10.62
C GLU A 119 2.32 8.19 10.65
N MET A 120 1.12 7.90 10.14
CA MET A 120 0.63 6.53 10.00
C MET A 120 1.48 5.67 9.04
N VAL A 121 1.98 6.25 7.95
CA VAL A 121 2.89 5.55 7.03
C VAL A 121 4.26 5.34 7.65
N ASP A 122 4.76 6.29 8.45
CA ASP A 122 6.02 6.16 9.16
C ASP A 122 5.93 5.05 10.22
N ALA A 123 4.85 5.03 11.01
CA ALA A 123 4.58 3.94 11.95
C ALA A 123 4.53 2.56 11.25
N LEU A 124 3.95 2.50 10.04
CA LEU A 124 3.92 1.26 9.25
C LEU A 124 5.30 0.88 8.70
N ALA A 125 6.05 1.85 8.22
CA ALA A 125 7.41 1.63 7.75
C ALA A 125 8.29 1.08 8.87
N ASP A 126 8.22 1.68 10.06
CA ASP A 126 9.01 1.27 11.22
C ASP A 126 8.59 -0.13 11.72
N ALA A 127 7.29 -0.40 11.82
CA ALA A 127 6.78 -1.69 12.29
C ALA A 127 7.14 -2.86 11.36
N GLU A 128 7.25 -2.61 10.05
CA GLU A 128 7.56 -3.63 9.04
C GLU A 128 9.04 -3.59 8.59
N GLY A 129 9.87 -2.71 9.18
CA GLY A 129 11.28 -2.58 8.83
C GLY A 129 11.54 -2.07 7.40
N ILE A 130 10.64 -1.27 6.85
CA ILE A 130 10.70 -0.75 5.48
C ILE A 130 11.42 0.59 5.45
N SER A 131 12.56 0.65 4.76
CA SER A 131 13.31 1.89 4.59
C SER A 131 12.64 2.84 3.58
N MET A 132 12.38 4.08 4.01
CA MET A 132 11.74 5.16 3.22
C MET A 132 12.76 6.13 2.60
N ASN A 133 13.86 5.60 2.06
CA ASN A 133 15.02 6.42 1.67
C ASN A 133 15.03 6.82 0.19
N THR A 134 14.10 6.32 -0.62
CA THR A 134 14.12 6.55 -2.06
C THR A 134 13.27 7.76 -2.42
N VAL A 135 13.82 8.69 -3.21
CA VAL A 135 13.10 9.86 -3.70
C VAL A 135 12.81 9.70 -5.19
N ASN A 136 11.55 9.56 -5.56
CA ASN A 136 11.12 9.45 -6.96
C ASN A 136 9.62 9.81 -7.05
N PHE A 137 9.13 10.15 -8.24
CA PHE A 137 7.73 10.53 -8.47
C PHE A 137 7.24 11.64 -7.53
N LYS A 138 8.14 12.56 -7.14
CA LYS A 138 7.89 13.59 -6.12
C LYS A 138 7.40 13.02 -4.77
N ALA A 139 7.85 11.83 -4.38
CA ALA A 139 7.54 11.18 -3.10
C ALA A 139 8.80 10.61 -2.45
N LEU A 140 8.79 10.53 -1.12
CA LEU A 140 9.61 9.58 -0.38
C LEU A 140 8.89 8.24 -0.44
N PHE A 141 9.56 7.18 -0.90
CA PHE A 141 8.97 5.87 -1.02
C PHE A 141 9.90 4.76 -0.55
N GLY A 142 9.26 3.70 -0.06
CA GLY A 142 9.88 2.48 0.40
C GLY A 142 9.15 1.29 -0.22
N LYS A 143 9.87 0.18 -0.40
CA LYS A 143 9.32 -1.08 -0.89
C LYS A 143 9.56 -2.14 0.17
N GLY A 144 8.55 -2.97 0.40
CA GLY A 144 8.63 -4.04 1.37
C GLY A 144 7.65 -5.15 1.04
N VAL A 145 7.52 -6.07 1.98
CA VAL A 145 6.58 -7.20 1.89
C VAL A 145 5.94 -7.36 3.26
N ILE A 146 4.61 -7.50 3.29
CA ILE A 146 3.87 -7.88 4.51
C ILE A 146 3.29 -9.27 4.26
N GLY A 147 3.72 -10.26 5.05
CA GLY A 147 3.47 -11.67 4.76
C GLY A 147 4.11 -12.07 3.42
N ASN A 148 3.28 -12.34 2.41
CA ASN A 148 3.73 -12.65 1.04
C ASN A 148 3.28 -11.59 0.01
N ILE A 149 2.79 -10.44 0.48
CA ILE A 149 2.20 -9.41 -0.37
C ILE A 149 3.20 -8.27 -0.56
N PRO A 150 3.64 -7.98 -1.80
CA PRO A 150 4.52 -6.86 -2.04
C PRO A 150 3.78 -5.55 -1.79
N ILE A 151 4.42 -4.62 -1.08
CA ILE A 151 3.87 -3.31 -0.77
C ILE A 151 4.83 -2.20 -1.14
N MET A 152 4.25 -1.04 -1.45
CA MET A 152 4.93 0.22 -1.68
C MET A 152 4.34 1.26 -0.74
N LEU A 153 5.19 1.86 0.07
CA LEU A 153 4.83 2.98 0.93
C LEU A 153 5.22 4.28 0.23
N ALA A 154 4.35 5.29 0.27
CA ALA A 154 4.61 6.58 -0.36
C ALA A 154 4.15 7.75 0.52
N LYS A 155 5.04 8.74 0.68
CA LYS A 155 4.74 10.05 1.26
C LYS A 155 5.02 11.12 0.19
N PRO A 156 3.98 11.60 -0.53
CA PRO A 156 4.13 12.66 -1.53
C PRO A 156 4.86 13.88 -0.97
N GLN A 157 6.03 14.21 -1.52
CA GLN A 157 6.78 15.42 -1.18
C GLN A 157 6.29 16.63 -1.99
N THR A 158 5.03 16.60 -2.41
CA THR A 158 4.28 17.73 -2.92
C THR A 158 3.54 18.40 -1.77
N PHE A 159 3.03 19.62 -1.95
CA PHE A 159 2.02 20.13 -1.02
C PHE A 159 0.71 19.36 -1.13
N MET A 160 -0.11 19.42 -0.08
CA MET A 160 -1.33 18.63 0.04
C MET A 160 -2.25 18.76 -1.19
N ASN A 161 -2.45 19.97 -1.71
CA ASN A 161 -3.29 20.23 -2.87
C ASN A 161 -2.75 19.65 -4.20
N ALA A 162 -1.49 19.20 -4.23
CA ALA A 162 -0.82 18.62 -5.38
C ALA A 162 -0.47 17.13 -5.20
N SER A 163 -0.94 16.48 -4.13
CA SER A 163 -0.66 15.06 -3.85
C SER A 163 -1.00 14.12 -5.01
N GLY A 164 -2.02 14.44 -5.81
CA GLY A 164 -2.40 13.66 -6.98
C GLY A 164 -1.32 13.59 -8.05
N GLU A 165 -0.44 14.58 -8.17
CA GLU A 165 0.66 14.56 -9.14
C GLU A 165 1.63 13.43 -8.85
N SER A 166 1.94 13.21 -7.58
CA SER A 166 2.83 12.13 -7.15
C SER A 166 2.13 10.78 -7.27
N VAL A 167 0.94 10.64 -6.66
CA VAL A 167 0.20 9.37 -6.63
C VAL A 167 -0.14 8.89 -8.04
N GLY A 168 -0.62 9.78 -8.92
CA GLY A 168 -0.96 9.44 -10.29
C GLY A 168 0.24 8.94 -11.11
N GLN A 169 1.42 9.53 -10.90
CA GLN A 169 2.66 9.07 -11.54
C GLN A 169 3.05 7.67 -11.08
N ILE A 170 3.01 7.40 -9.78
CA ILE A 170 3.35 6.08 -9.21
C ILE A 170 2.40 5.00 -9.77
N VAL A 171 1.09 5.26 -9.69
CA VAL A 171 0.05 4.33 -10.18
C VAL A 171 0.24 4.03 -11.67
N SER A 172 0.48 5.06 -12.49
CA SER A 172 0.68 4.88 -13.94
C SER A 172 1.97 4.15 -14.28
N PHE A 173 3.07 4.44 -13.57
CA PHE A 173 4.37 3.84 -13.84
C PHE A 173 4.40 2.34 -13.48
N TYR A 174 3.92 2.00 -12.28
CA TYR A 174 3.88 0.61 -11.81
C TYR A 174 2.65 -0.17 -12.28
N LYS A 175 1.72 0.49 -12.98
CA LYS A 175 0.46 -0.11 -13.47
C LYS A 175 -0.37 -0.73 -12.34
N ILE A 176 -0.39 -0.07 -11.19
CA ILE A 176 -1.08 -0.55 -9.99
C ILE A 176 -2.60 -0.38 -10.19
N PRO A 177 -3.41 -1.43 -9.97
CA PRO A 177 -4.85 -1.30 -10.05
C PRO A 177 -5.37 -0.44 -8.90
N LEU A 178 -6.34 0.44 -9.15
CA LEU A 178 -6.85 1.39 -8.15
C LEU A 178 -7.40 0.71 -6.88
N LYS A 179 -7.91 -0.52 -7.00
CA LYS A 179 -8.35 -1.34 -5.87
C LYS A 179 -7.23 -1.71 -4.89
N GLN A 180 -5.97 -1.61 -5.32
CA GLN A 180 -4.76 -1.85 -4.51
C GLN A 180 -4.07 -0.53 -4.10
N VAL A 181 -4.75 0.61 -4.23
CA VAL A 181 -4.24 1.91 -3.80
C VAL A 181 -4.98 2.34 -2.53
N LEU A 182 -4.36 2.18 -1.37
CA LEU A 182 -4.87 2.66 -0.10
C LEU A 182 -4.37 4.08 0.15
N VAL A 183 -5.29 5.02 0.36
CA VAL A 183 -4.94 6.40 0.75
C VAL A 183 -5.32 6.66 2.21
N ILE A 184 -4.37 7.14 2.99
CA ILE A 184 -4.49 7.43 4.42
C ILE A 184 -4.42 8.95 4.62
N TYR A 185 -5.42 9.52 5.29
CA TYR A 185 -5.52 10.97 5.46
C TYR A 185 -6.38 11.38 6.67
N ASP A 186 -6.24 12.63 7.10
CA ASP A 186 -7.01 13.21 8.21
C ASP A 186 -8.45 13.53 7.84
N ASP A 187 -9.32 13.49 8.84
CA ASP A 187 -10.74 13.69 8.65
C ASP A 187 -11.38 14.46 9.80
N LEU A 188 -11.96 15.60 9.46
CA LEU A 188 -12.63 16.50 10.39
C LEU A 188 -14.01 15.99 10.82
N ASP A 189 -14.64 15.15 10.00
CA ASP A 189 -15.98 14.64 10.27
C ASP A 189 -15.98 13.44 11.22
N LEU A 190 -14.81 12.86 11.48
CA LEU A 190 -14.64 11.77 12.42
C LEU A 190 -14.16 12.31 13.77
N PRO A 191 -14.68 11.80 14.90
CA PRO A 191 -14.14 12.08 16.21
C PRO A 191 -12.64 11.77 16.25
N PHE A 192 -11.91 12.49 17.09
CA PHE A 192 -10.49 12.26 17.28
C PHE A 192 -10.19 10.79 17.63
N GLY A 193 -9.11 10.23 17.06
CA GLY A 193 -8.70 8.83 17.24
C GLY A 193 -9.58 7.79 16.50
N LYS A 194 -10.72 8.18 15.93
CA LYS A 194 -11.62 7.26 15.23
C LYS A 194 -11.06 6.93 13.84
N LEU A 195 -10.82 5.64 13.58
CA LEU A 195 -10.51 5.15 12.24
C LEU A 195 -11.77 4.79 11.47
N ARG A 196 -11.75 5.00 10.15
CA ARG A 196 -12.77 4.48 9.24
C ARG A 196 -12.18 4.03 7.92
N LEU A 197 -12.39 2.77 7.56
CA LEU A 197 -11.96 2.22 6.28
C LEU A 197 -13.14 2.15 5.31
N LEU A 198 -12.97 2.75 4.13
CA LEU A 198 -13.99 2.82 3.07
C LEU A 198 -13.42 2.32 1.73
N PRO A 199 -14.18 1.54 0.95
CA PRO A 199 -13.68 0.99 -0.32
C PRO A 199 -13.66 2.01 -1.46
N LYS A 200 -14.45 3.08 -1.33
CA LYS A 200 -14.60 4.17 -2.29
C LYS A 200 -15.19 5.42 -1.60
N GLY A 201 -15.10 6.57 -2.26
CA GLY A 201 -15.71 7.80 -1.74
C GLY A 201 -15.27 9.09 -2.45
N GLY A 202 -15.99 10.18 -2.16
CA GLY A 202 -15.61 11.54 -2.59
C GLY A 202 -14.44 12.09 -1.76
N HIS A 203 -14.03 13.33 -2.05
CA HIS A 203 -12.93 13.97 -1.31
C HIS A 203 -13.35 14.48 0.08
N GLY A 204 -14.66 14.65 0.36
CA GLY A 204 -15.13 15.08 1.69
C GLY A 204 -14.52 16.41 2.17
N GLY A 205 -14.39 17.37 1.27
CA GLY A 205 -13.70 18.65 1.56
C GLY A 205 -12.17 18.59 1.62
N HIS A 206 -11.55 17.41 1.72
CA HIS A 206 -10.10 17.28 1.86
C HIS A 206 -9.33 17.55 0.55
N ASN A 207 -8.38 18.49 0.59
CA ASN A 207 -7.67 18.97 -0.61
C ASN A 207 -6.77 17.92 -1.27
N GLY A 208 -6.07 17.09 -0.50
CA GLY A 208 -5.23 16.02 -1.06
C GLY A 208 -6.03 14.94 -1.78
N MET A 209 -7.12 14.47 -1.16
CA MET A 209 -8.08 13.60 -1.82
C MET A 209 -8.69 14.19 -3.09
N ARG A 210 -9.01 15.49 -3.11
CA ARG A 210 -9.47 16.18 -4.33
C ARG A 210 -8.42 16.06 -5.44
N SER A 211 -7.19 16.43 -5.13
CA SER A 211 -6.05 16.35 -6.05
C SER A 211 -5.85 14.94 -6.63
N ILE A 212 -5.95 13.91 -5.80
CA ILE A 212 -5.80 12.51 -6.22
C ILE A 212 -6.94 12.11 -7.15
N ILE A 213 -8.19 12.37 -6.77
CA ILE A 213 -9.36 12.03 -7.60
C ILE A 213 -9.26 12.71 -8.98
N ASP A 214 -8.89 13.99 -9.01
CA ASP A 214 -8.73 14.75 -10.24
C ASP A 214 -7.65 14.14 -11.15
N ARG A 215 -6.50 13.75 -10.59
CA ARG A 215 -5.41 13.10 -11.33
C ARG A 215 -5.72 11.67 -11.76
N LEU A 216 -6.57 10.96 -11.03
CA LEU A 216 -7.07 9.63 -11.39
C LEU A 216 -8.31 9.68 -12.30
N LYS A 217 -8.44 10.73 -13.13
CA LYS A 217 -9.53 10.91 -14.11
C LYS A 217 -10.92 10.90 -13.47
N GLY A 218 -11.04 11.41 -12.25
CA GLY A 218 -12.29 11.44 -11.51
C GLY A 218 -12.68 10.12 -10.84
N SER A 219 -11.84 9.09 -10.91
CA SER A 219 -12.13 7.81 -10.26
C SER A 219 -12.18 7.97 -8.74
N ARG A 220 -13.15 7.30 -8.12
CA ARG A 220 -13.37 7.28 -6.67
C ARG A 220 -13.24 5.88 -6.08
N ASP A 221 -12.91 4.90 -6.93
CA ASP A 221 -12.97 3.46 -6.66
C ASP A 221 -11.63 2.92 -6.15
N PHE A 222 -11.16 3.52 -5.06
CA PHE A 222 -9.96 3.09 -4.36
C PHE A 222 -10.16 3.19 -2.84
N PRO A 223 -9.60 2.23 -2.08
CA PRO A 223 -9.77 2.17 -0.65
C PRO A 223 -9.10 3.35 0.05
N ARG A 224 -9.66 3.74 1.19
CA ARG A 224 -9.14 4.83 2.00
C ARG A 224 -9.32 4.58 3.49
N LEU A 225 -8.29 4.90 4.25
CA LEU A 225 -8.29 4.87 5.71
C LEU A 225 -8.35 6.33 6.19
N ARG A 226 -9.50 6.71 6.75
CA ARG A 226 -9.73 8.03 7.33
C ARG A 226 -9.32 7.98 8.79
N ILE A 227 -8.50 8.95 9.21
CA ILE A 227 -8.09 9.12 10.62
C ILE A 227 -8.80 10.36 11.15
N GLY A 228 -9.65 10.18 12.14
CA GLY A 228 -10.40 11.27 12.74
C GLY A 228 -9.49 12.23 13.51
N ILE A 229 -9.55 13.50 13.13
CA ILE A 229 -8.87 14.59 13.84
C ILE A 229 -9.86 15.48 14.63
N GLY A 230 -11.17 15.19 14.54
CA GLY A 230 -12.21 16.00 15.15
C GLY A 230 -12.45 17.32 14.43
N ARG A 231 -13.53 18.00 14.83
CA ARG A 231 -13.84 19.34 14.32
C ARG A 231 -13.12 20.41 15.14
N PRO A 232 -12.75 21.55 14.53
CA PRO A 232 -12.20 22.68 15.26
C PRO A 232 -13.16 23.15 16.37
N PRO A 233 -12.66 23.44 17.58
CA PRO A 233 -13.51 23.98 18.63
C PRO A 233 -13.98 25.40 18.30
N GLY A 234 -15.26 25.68 18.55
CA GLY A 234 -15.85 27.00 18.37
C GLY A 234 -15.90 27.47 16.91
N LYS A 235 -15.48 28.71 16.65
CA LYS A 235 -15.48 29.35 15.31
C LYS A 235 -14.12 29.35 14.62
N MET A 236 -13.20 28.47 15.04
CA MET A 236 -11.85 28.43 14.48
C MET A 236 -11.88 28.03 13.00
N ASP A 237 -11.08 28.72 12.19
CA ASP A 237 -10.93 28.38 10.78
C ASP A 237 -10.32 26.98 10.60
N THR A 238 -10.86 26.23 9.64
CA THR A 238 -10.49 24.84 9.40
C THR A 238 -9.06 24.72 8.87
N ALA A 239 -8.61 25.64 8.01
CA ALA A 239 -7.26 25.59 7.47
C ALA A 239 -6.21 25.82 8.58
N ASN A 240 -6.50 26.73 9.52
CA ASN A 240 -5.66 26.93 10.70
C ASN A 240 -5.65 25.72 11.63
N TYR A 241 -6.80 25.07 11.83
CA TYR A 241 -6.92 23.91 12.71
C TYR A 241 -6.07 22.72 12.23
N VAL A 242 -6.16 22.37 10.94
CA VAL A 242 -5.42 21.22 10.39
C VAL A 242 -3.89 21.44 10.41
N LEU A 243 -3.44 22.70 10.43
CA LEU A 243 -2.02 23.06 10.51
C LEU A 243 -1.50 23.15 11.95
N ARG A 244 -2.33 22.92 12.97
CA ARG A 244 -1.89 22.89 14.38
C ARG A 244 -1.36 21.51 14.75
N GLN A 245 -0.35 21.51 15.62
CA GLN A 245 0.19 20.29 16.21
C GLN A 245 -0.77 19.65 17.22
N PHE A 246 -0.66 18.33 17.36
CA PHE A 246 -1.30 17.60 18.44
C PHE A 246 -0.65 17.92 19.79
N ASN A 247 -1.46 18.09 20.81
CA ASN A 247 -0.97 18.18 22.19
C ASN A 247 -0.49 16.80 22.67
N LYS A 248 0.17 16.75 23.84
CA LYS A 248 0.74 15.51 24.36
C LYS A 248 -0.29 14.39 24.57
N GLN A 249 -1.47 14.72 25.10
CA GLN A 249 -2.54 13.75 25.31
C GLN A 249 -3.10 13.23 23.99
N GLU A 250 -3.26 14.11 23.00
CA GLU A 250 -3.63 13.73 21.63
C GLU A 250 -2.58 12.80 21.01
N GLN A 251 -1.27 13.07 21.21
CA GLN A 251 -0.21 12.20 20.71
C GLN A 251 -0.25 10.80 21.34
N GLU A 252 -0.45 10.69 22.65
CA GLU A 252 -0.59 9.41 23.34
C GLU A 252 -1.79 8.60 22.77
N GLU A 253 -2.93 9.24 22.51
CA GLU A 253 -4.09 8.60 21.88
C GLU A 253 -3.83 8.22 20.40
N LEU A 254 -3.05 9.03 19.67
CA LEU A 254 -2.64 8.72 18.31
C LEU A 254 -1.74 7.50 18.23
N ASP A 255 -0.86 7.26 19.20
CA ASP A 255 -0.04 6.06 19.23
C ASP A 255 -0.92 4.79 19.24
N TYR A 256 -1.97 4.76 20.06
CA TYR A 256 -2.97 3.67 20.05
C TYR A 256 -3.75 3.59 18.73
N THR A 257 -4.08 4.76 18.16
CA THR A 257 -4.75 4.87 16.86
C THR A 257 -3.88 4.28 15.75
N PHE A 258 -2.57 4.55 15.76
CA PHE A 258 -1.62 4.00 14.80
C PHE A 258 -1.49 2.50 14.95
N GLN A 259 -1.38 1.97 16.18
CA GLN A 259 -1.37 0.50 16.39
C GLN A 259 -2.63 -0.17 15.82
N THR A 260 -3.80 0.43 16.03
CA THR A 260 -5.06 -0.07 15.45
C THR A 260 -5.04 0.03 13.92
N GLY A 261 -4.50 1.11 13.38
CA GLY A 261 -4.34 1.31 11.94
C GLY A 261 -3.39 0.29 11.30
N LEU A 262 -2.29 -0.06 11.98
CA LEU A 262 -1.32 -1.06 11.52
C LEU A 262 -2.00 -2.42 11.40
N GLU A 263 -2.74 -2.80 12.43
CA GLU A 263 -3.49 -4.06 12.44
C GLU A 263 -4.56 -4.07 11.36
N ALA A 264 -5.28 -2.95 11.17
CA ALA A 264 -6.25 -2.82 10.10
C ALA A 264 -5.62 -3.02 8.71
N ILE A 265 -4.43 -2.46 8.47
CA ILE A 265 -3.71 -2.62 7.20
C ILE A 265 -3.26 -4.07 7.02
N ARG A 266 -2.73 -4.72 8.07
CA ARG A 266 -2.35 -6.14 8.04
C ARG A 266 -3.54 -7.03 7.71
N ILE A 267 -4.67 -6.87 8.40
CA ILE A 267 -5.91 -7.62 8.11
C ILE A 267 -6.37 -7.35 6.68
N MET A 268 -6.32 -6.09 6.22
CA MET A 268 -6.76 -5.74 4.86
C MET A 268 -5.96 -6.48 3.80
N LEU A 269 -4.64 -6.54 3.98
CA LEU A 269 -3.72 -7.20 3.06
C LEU A 269 -3.86 -8.73 3.14
N LEU A 270 -3.80 -9.30 4.34
CA LEU A 270 -3.69 -10.76 4.53
C LEU A 270 -5.03 -11.48 4.48
N GLU A 271 -6.10 -10.84 4.96
CA GLU A 271 -7.42 -11.47 5.10
C GLU A 271 -8.51 -10.81 4.25
N GLY A 272 -8.25 -9.62 3.73
CA GLY A 272 -9.10 -8.91 2.79
C GLY A 272 -9.86 -7.72 3.38
N PHE A 273 -10.31 -6.85 2.48
CA PHE A 273 -10.90 -5.55 2.80
C PHE A 273 -12.11 -5.64 3.76
N ASN A 274 -13.04 -6.57 3.54
CA ASN A 274 -14.28 -6.64 4.31
C ASN A 274 -14.03 -6.93 5.80
N LYS A 275 -13.08 -7.82 6.10
CA LYS A 275 -12.70 -8.14 7.48
C LYS A 275 -12.06 -6.94 8.17
N SER A 276 -11.12 -6.28 7.50
CA SER A 276 -10.48 -5.07 8.01
C SER A 276 -11.50 -3.95 8.23
N ALA A 277 -12.41 -3.73 7.28
CA ALA A 277 -13.47 -2.73 7.41
C ALA A 277 -14.39 -3.02 8.60
N THR A 278 -14.76 -4.28 8.83
CA THR A 278 -15.50 -4.68 10.04
C THR A 278 -14.69 -4.40 11.30
N PHE A 279 -13.41 -4.75 11.33
CA PHE A 279 -12.52 -4.51 12.47
C PHE A 279 -12.47 -3.02 12.87
N VAL A 280 -12.20 -2.11 11.93
CA VAL A 280 -12.08 -0.68 12.26
C VAL A 280 -13.42 0.04 12.42
N ASN A 281 -14.42 -0.28 11.59
CA ASN A 281 -15.66 0.49 11.58
C ASN A 281 -16.59 0.10 12.75
N THR A 282 -16.42 -1.09 13.33
CA THR A 282 -17.28 -1.61 14.40
C THR A 282 -16.80 -1.23 15.81
N GLN A 283 -15.56 -0.73 15.98
CA GLN A 283 -15.06 -0.41 17.31
C GLN A 283 -15.98 0.58 18.04
N LYS A 284 -16.58 0.09 19.14
CA LYS A 284 -17.38 0.84 20.10
C LYS A 284 -16.48 1.91 20.71
N SER A 285 -16.95 3.15 20.67
CA SER A 285 -16.38 4.27 21.43
C SER A 285 -16.21 3.86 22.90
N MET A 286 -14.98 3.90 23.43
CA MET A 286 -14.64 3.74 24.85
C MET A 286 -15.20 4.88 25.74
N GLN A 287 -16.29 5.53 25.35
CA GLN A 287 -16.92 6.66 26.05
C GLN A 287 -18.28 6.30 26.68
N GLN A 288 -18.52 5.03 27.03
CA GLN A 288 -19.71 4.63 27.81
C GLN A 288 -19.40 3.82 29.08
N LEU A 289 -18.17 3.89 29.59
CA LEU A 289 -17.80 3.32 30.89
C LEU A 289 -17.03 4.37 31.69
N SER A 290 -17.74 5.41 32.13
CA SER A 290 -17.34 6.31 33.22
C SER A 290 -18.60 6.87 33.87
#